data_AF-A0A2D6DPL6-F1
#
_entry.id   AF-A0A2D6DPL6-F1
#
_cell.length_a   1.000
_cell.length_b   1.000
_cell.length_c   1.000
_cell.angle_alpha   90.00
_cell.angle_beta   90.00
_cell.angle_gamma   90.00
#
_symmetry.space_group_name_H-M   'P 1'
#
loop_
_entity.id
_entity.type
_entity.pdbx_description
1 polymer ?
#
loop_
_entity_poly.entity_id
_entity_poly.type
_entity_poly.pdbx_seq_one_letter_code
_entity_poly.pdbx_strand_id
1 'polypeptide(L)'
;MVKDKKILITGGLGFVGFNAVLHFSKNNRVCVIDDCSRVGVDHNVEQLEELKIEFHCLDISHSKELREVYYAFQPDIVVHMAAQVAVTLSISNPVRDYNSNIQGSFNLLELARTSNKKPILLYASTNKVYGSSSQDIIMKEGRYSTSNDMCYSEEVQLSFETPYGCSKGAADQYFVDYARTYGIPSVVFRQSCIYGPHQYGMEDQGWVAWFAICSAFSKAITIFGDGNQVRDVLYIDDLINLYEKAILNIDSIKGEVFNIGGGPSKTLSLNELVAILSKKTGKPLEVSYADWRLGDQKVYVSDVGKVERLLGWRPQTNPVDGVEKLLDWISKEHETIDYVKQKQLECNQLCDVSIVLPARNEEACIPFVLDELDMVIRNSSYSIEVIVVNDRSTDKTADIARQYSFVKLIENKHNQGKGGALRTGFAETRGTYIVMMDADFSHRAYDLPDMIDTVRRCNGLVIASRVTGDSEEYNKLRAFGNYFLTWVFGFLHGRYLSDALNGFKVFHRDVYFEFEYTSNAYEIEIELLVNTLRLKRKILEIPSGERERLAGKMKSSVIKHGSLFFWRSIFEYFRNPKRKDVN
;
A
#
# COMPACT_ATOMS: atom_id res chain seq x y z
N MET A 1 29.96 14.74 18.41
CA MET A 1 28.71 14.80 17.64
C MET A 1 28.99 15.29 16.23
N VAL A 2 28.24 14.80 15.25
CA VAL A 2 28.24 15.28 13.87
C VAL A 2 27.65 16.68 13.86
N LYS A 3 28.39 17.64 13.30
CA LYS A 3 28.02 19.05 13.26
C LYS A 3 28.45 19.69 11.96
N ASP A 4 27.78 20.77 11.59
CA ASP A 4 28.10 21.62 10.43
C ASP A 4 28.11 20.83 9.10
N LYS A 5 27.28 19.80 8.99
CA LYS A 5 27.10 19.00 7.77
C LYS A 5 25.76 19.27 7.09
N LYS A 6 25.71 18.99 5.79
CA LYS A 6 24.48 18.83 5.02
C LYS A 6 24.09 17.36 4.98
N ILE A 7 22.95 17.02 5.59
CA ILE A 7 22.49 15.64 5.74
C ILE A 7 21.18 15.46 4.97
N LEU A 8 21.20 14.61 3.95
CA LEU A 8 20.00 14.19 3.23
C LEU A 8 19.43 12.94 3.90
N ILE A 9 18.17 12.98 4.32
CA ILE A 9 17.48 11.84 4.94
C ILE A 9 16.31 11.45 4.04
N THR A 10 16.41 10.30 3.38
CA THR A 10 15.29 9.74 2.62
C THR A 10 14.43 8.88 3.54
N GLY A 11 13.11 8.86 3.38
CA GLY A 11 12.20 8.15 4.29
C GLY A 11 12.12 8.86 5.65
N GLY A 12 12.35 10.17 5.65
CA GLY A 12 12.50 10.98 6.86
C GLY A 12 11.19 11.23 7.60
N LEU A 13 10.03 10.90 7.03
CA LEU A 13 8.75 10.94 7.74
C LEU A 13 8.39 9.59 8.38
N GLY A 14 9.11 8.51 8.06
CA GLY A 14 8.97 7.22 8.71
C GLY A 14 9.67 7.16 10.07
N PHE A 15 9.36 6.14 10.88
CA PHE A 15 9.86 6.00 12.26
C PHE A 15 11.38 6.25 12.46
N VAL A 16 12.23 5.44 11.83
CA VAL A 16 13.69 5.55 12.00
C VAL A 16 14.22 6.84 11.38
N GLY A 17 13.69 7.21 10.21
CA GLY A 17 14.05 8.43 9.51
C GLY A 17 13.71 9.69 10.31
N PHE A 18 12.53 9.76 10.90
CA PHE A 18 12.07 10.91 11.67
C PHE A 18 12.88 11.09 12.96
N ASN A 19 13.19 10.00 13.67
CA ASN A 19 14.12 10.08 14.81
C ASN A 19 15.52 10.54 14.38
N ALA A 20 16.01 10.12 13.20
CA ALA A 20 17.26 10.65 12.66
C ALA A 20 17.15 12.14 12.30
N VAL A 21 16.02 12.61 11.76
CA VAL A 21 15.75 14.03 11.50
C VAL A 21 15.81 14.84 12.80
N LEU A 22 15.08 14.42 13.83
CA LEU A 22 15.05 15.10 15.13
C LEU A 22 16.44 15.16 15.78
N HIS A 23 17.24 14.11 15.60
CA HIS A 23 18.59 14.06 16.15
C HIS A 23 19.58 14.94 15.39
N PHE A 24 19.67 14.77 14.07
CA PHE A 24 20.70 15.42 13.26
C PHE A 24 20.42 16.89 13.00
N SER A 25 19.16 17.32 12.96
CA SER A 25 18.78 18.73 12.73
C SER A 25 19.25 19.69 13.82
N LYS A 26 19.58 19.19 15.02
CA LYS A 26 20.07 20.00 16.15
C LYS A 26 21.37 20.75 15.84
N ASN A 27 22.25 20.18 15.00
CA ASN A 27 23.59 20.72 14.73
C ASN A 27 23.97 20.72 13.24
N ASN A 28 23.04 20.35 12.36
CA ASN A 28 23.30 20.14 10.93
C ASN A 28 22.17 20.71 10.09
N ARG A 29 22.46 21.02 8.83
CA ARG A 29 21.43 21.34 7.86
C ARG A 29 20.86 20.03 7.32
N VAL A 30 19.57 19.78 7.57
CA VAL A 30 18.88 18.56 7.14
C VAL A 30 17.96 18.88 5.96
N CYS A 31 17.93 17.98 4.98
CA CYS A 31 16.93 17.91 3.92
C CYS A 31 16.26 16.54 3.96
N VAL A 32 14.94 16.51 3.89
CA VAL A 32 14.13 15.29 3.92
C VAL A 32 13.54 15.04 2.53
N ILE A 33 13.64 13.79 2.07
CA ILE A 33 12.89 13.28 0.92
C ILE A 33 12.01 12.14 1.42
N ASP A 34 10.72 12.18 1.15
CA ASP A 34 9.77 11.12 1.50
C ASP A 34 8.63 11.14 0.48
N ASP A 35 8.05 10.00 0.14
CA ASP A 35 6.94 9.93 -0.82
C ASP A 35 5.57 10.09 -0.15
N CYS A 36 5.54 10.29 1.16
CA CYS A 36 4.33 10.38 2.00
C CYS A 36 3.42 9.16 1.86
N SER A 37 3.93 8.02 1.38
CA SER A 37 3.09 6.87 1.06
C SER A 37 2.67 6.04 2.27
N ARG A 38 3.32 6.27 3.42
CA ARG A 38 2.94 5.66 4.70
C ARG A 38 1.78 6.42 5.32
N VAL A 39 0.70 5.71 5.63
CA VAL A 39 -0.50 6.31 6.22
C VAL A 39 -0.18 6.94 7.57
N GLY A 40 -0.60 8.18 7.74
CA GLY A 40 -0.46 8.94 8.98
C GLY A 40 0.86 9.67 9.15
N VAL A 41 1.68 9.81 8.11
CA VAL A 41 2.93 10.60 8.21
C VAL A 41 2.75 12.10 7.92
N ASP A 42 1.53 12.53 7.61
CA ASP A 42 1.16 13.92 7.35
C ASP A 42 1.42 14.83 8.55
N HIS A 43 1.17 14.36 9.78
CA HIS A 43 1.51 15.16 10.97
C HIS A 43 3.03 15.34 11.17
N ASN A 44 3.87 14.43 10.66
CA ASN A 44 5.33 14.61 10.71
C ASN A 44 5.76 15.75 9.79
N VAL A 45 5.02 16.02 8.69
CA VAL A 45 5.29 17.15 7.79
C VAL A 45 5.12 18.48 8.54
N GLU A 46 4.03 18.62 9.30
CA GLU A 46 3.78 19.81 10.13
C GLU A 46 4.94 20.07 11.11
N GLN A 47 5.45 19.01 11.74
CA GLN A 47 6.62 19.12 12.63
C GLN A 47 7.90 19.52 11.88
N LEU A 48 8.10 19.07 10.64
CA LEU A 48 9.25 19.53 9.83
C LEU A 48 9.16 21.03 9.52
N GLU A 49 7.96 21.54 9.24
CA GLU A 49 7.73 22.96 8.98
C GLU A 49 8.03 23.83 10.21
N GLU A 50 7.59 23.40 11.40
CA GLU A 50 7.91 24.05 12.67
C GLU A 50 9.42 24.10 12.94
N LEU A 51 10.11 23.01 12.65
CA LEU A 51 11.57 22.89 12.77
C LEU A 51 12.33 23.59 11.62
N LYS A 52 11.62 24.14 10.63
CA LYS A 52 12.18 24.78 9.42
C LYS A 52 13.14 23.87 8.66
N ILE A 53 12.79 22.59 8.57
CA ILE A 53 13.56 21.58 7.86
C ILE A 53 13.11 21.54 6.40
N GLU A 54 14.08 21.51 5.48
CA GLU A 54 13.80 21.41 4.05
C GLU A 54 13.18 20.04 3.74
N PHE A 55 12.00 20.02 3.11
CA PHE A 55 11.24 18.81 2.82
C PHE A 55 10.79 18.76 1.36
N HIS A 56 10.97 17.61 0.71
CA HIS A 56 10.52 17.33 -0.64
C HIS A 56 9.68 16.05 -0.67
N CYS A 57 8.38 16.19 -0.99
CA CYS A 57 7.49 15.05 -1.21
C CYS A 57 7.81 14.41 -2.57
N LEU A 58 8.55 13.30 -2.56
CA LEU A 58 9.13 12.69 -3.75
C LEU A 58 9.41 11.19 -3.55
N ASP A 59 9.01 10.38 -4.55
CA ASP A 59 9.47 9.01 -4.70
C ASP A 59 10.91 8.96 -5.24
N ILE A 60 11.79 8.31 -4.50
CA ILE A 60 13.20 8.12 -4.85
C ILE A 60 13.42 7.25 -6.11
N SER A 61 12.41 6.52 -6.56
CA SER A 61 12.45 5.78 -7.83
C SER A 61 12.41 6.72 -9.06
N HIS A 62 11.89 7.95 -8.88
CA HIS A 62 11.85 8.99 -9.90
C HIS A 62 13.20 9.71 -10.00
N SER A 63 14.06 9.20 -10.88
CA SER A 63 15.47 9.58 -10.96
C SER A 63 15.72 11.05 -11.33
N LYS A 64 14.82 11.69 -12.08
CA LYS A 64 15.00 13.09 -12.53
C LYS A 64 14.81 14.07 -11.37
N GLU A 65 13.69 13.98 -10.67
CA GLU A 65 13.33 14.83 -9.55
C GLU A 65 14.29 14.60 -8.37
N LEU A 66 14.66 13.34 -8.11
CA LEU A 66 15.66 13.00 -7.08
C LEU A 66 17.01 13.64 -7.40
N ARG A 67 17.42 13.62 -8.68
CA ARG A 67 18.63 14.27 -9.15
C ARG A 67 18.60 15.78 -8.90
N GLU A 68 17.49 16.44 -9.22
CA GLU A 68 17.34 17.90 -9.04
C GLU A 68 17.53 18.29 -7.57
N VAL A 69 16.82 17.62 -6.64
CA VAL A 69 16.95 17.88 -5.20
C VAL A 69 18.35 17.57 -4.69
N TYR A 70 18.92 16.42 -5.06
CA TYR A 70 20.23 15.99 -4.61
C TYR A 70 21.33 16.98 -5.01
N TYR A 71 21.37 17.40 -6.28
CA TYR A 71 22.39 18.32 -6.78
C TYR A 71 22.18 19.76 -6.30
N ALA A 72 20.94 20.17 -6.00
CA ALA A 72 20.68 21.46 -5.36
C ALA A 72 21.19 21.47 -3.90
N PHE A 73 20.94 20.39 -3.16
CA PHE A 73 21.31 20.30 -1.75
C PHE A 73 22.83 20.07 -1.55
N GLN A 74 23.46 19.23 -2.37
CA GLN A 74 24.88 18.80 -2.27
C GLN A 74 25.21 18.17 -0.90
N PRO A 75 24.60 17.02 -0.54
CA PRO A 75 24.79 16.41 0.77
C PRO A 75 26.24 16.00 1.04
N ASP A 76 26.66 16.10 2.29
CA ASP A 76 27.90 15.50 2.80
C ASP A 76 27.65 14.09 3.34
N ILE A 77 26.42 13.84 3.80
CA ILE A 77 25.95 12.58 4.38
C ILE A 77 24.56 12.30 3.82
N VAL A 78 24.29 11.04 3.52
CA VAL A 78 22.95 10.53 3.21
C VAL A 78 22.60 9.41 4.16
N VAL A 79 21.46 9.55 4.84
CA VAL A 79 20.87 8.54 5.71
C VAL A 79 19.67 7.96 4.98
N HIS A 80 19.86 6.78 4.38
CA HIS A 80 18.87 6.17 3.48
C HIS A 80 17.93 5.24 4.25
N MET A 81 16.74 5.76 4.59
CA MET A 81 15.67 5.05 5.33
C MET A 81 14.38 4.85 4.51
N ALA A 82 14.30 5.39 3.29
CA ALA A 82 13.17 5.17 2.40
C ALA A 82 13.15 3.72 1.93
N ALA A 83 12.02 3.04 2.14
CA ALA A 83 11.84 1.65 1.76
C ALA A 83 10.36 1.27 1.75
N GLN A 84 10.02 0.26 0.95
CA GLN A 84 8.90 -0.63 1.23
C GLN A 84 9.35 -1.57 2.37
N VAL A 85 8.67 -1.53 3.51
CA VAL A 85 9.05 -2.14 4.80
C VAL A 85 8.26 -3.39 5.23
N ALA A 86 7.17 -3.73 4.55
CA ALA A 86 6.24 -4.80 4.89
C ALA A 86 6.39 -6.02 3.97
N VAL A 87 6.69 -7.18 4.57
CA VAL A 87 6.83 -8.47 3.86
C VAL A 87 5.52 -8.85 3.17
N THR A 88 4.38 -8.69 3.83
CA THR A 88 3.04 -8.99 3.30
C THR A 88 2.76 -8.19 2.03
N LEU A 89 2.97 -6.88 2.07
CA LEU A 89 2.81 -6.00 0.90
C LEU A 89 3.81 -6.32 -0.22
N SER A 90 5.00 -6.84 0.09
CA SER A 90 5.97 -7.22 -0.94
C SER A 90 5.50 -8.44 -1.74
N ILE A 91 4.75 -9.34 -1.12
CA ILE A 91 4.17 -10.52 -1.76
C ILE A 91 2.98 -10.10 -2.64
N SER A 92 2.10 -9.22 -2.15
CA SER A 92 0.95 -8.76 -2.94
C SER A 92 1.32 -7.74 -4.02
N ASN A 93 2.35 -6.92 -3.82
CA ASN A 93 2.82 -5.91 -4.77
C ASN A 93 4.35 -5.86 -4.89
N PRO A 94 4.96 -6.88 -5.53
CA PRO A 94 6.41 -6.97 -5.68
C PRO A 94 7.00 -5.88 -6.57
N VAL A 95 6.22 -5.29 -7.49
CA VAL A 95 6.68 -4.18 -8.34
C VAL A 95 6.93 -2.92 -7.51
N ARG A 96 6.01 -2.59 -6.59
CA ARG A 96 6.21 -1.46 -5.67
C ARG A 96 7.43 -1.68 -4.77
N ASP A 97 7.59 -2.91 -4.28
CA ASP A 97 8.74 -3.30 -3.47
C ASP A 97 10.07 -3.14 -4.24
N TYR A 98 10.14 -3.63 -5.48
CA TYR A 98 11.29 -3.45 -6.38
C TYR A 98 11.61 -1.96 -6.62
N ASN A 99 10.62 -1.17 -7.03
CA ASN A 99 10.81 0.25 -7.38
C ASN A 99 11.35 1.05 -6.18
N SER A 100 10.79 0.81 -4.99
CA SER A 100 11.20 1.51 -3.78
C SER A 100 12.58 1.04 -3.31
N ASN A 101 12.75 -0.26 -3.08
CA ASN A 101 13.92 -0.80 -2.39
C ASN A 101 15.15 -0.96 -3.30
N ILE A 102 14.98 -1.37 -4.57
CA ILE A 102 16.11 -1.55 -5.50
C ILE A 102 16.32 -0.29 -6.33
N GLN A 103 15.34 0.11 -7.15
CA GLN A 103 15.51 1.23 -8.09
C GLN A 103 15.80 2.54 -7.35
N GLY A 104 15.04 2.84 -6.29
CA GLY A 104 15.27 4.02 -5.46
C GLY A 104 16.66 4.05 -4.83
N SER A 105 17.08 2.95 -4.20
CA SER A 105 18.44 2.78 -3.66
C SER A 105 19.52 2.98 -4.72
N PHE A 106 19.34 2.37 -5.88
CA PHE A 106 20.31 2.43 -6.98
C PHE A 106 20.43 3.84 -7.55
N ASN A 107 19.32 4.57 -7.73
CA ASN A 107 19.33 5.97 -8.15
C ASN A 107 20.18 6.82 -7.19
N LEU A 108 20.01 6.62 -5.88
CA LEU A 108 20.75 7.36 -4.86
C LEU A 108 22.25 7.03 -4.87
N LEU A 109 22.60 5.75 -5.05
CA LEU A 109 23.98 5.30 -5.21
C LEU A 109 24.65 5.91 -6.44
N GLU A 110 23.95 5.97 -7.57
CA GLU A 110 24.47 6.59 -8.80
C GLU A 110 24.65 8.11 -8.64
N LEU A 111 23.75 8.79 -7.92
CA LEU A 111 23.92 10.21 -7.58
C LEU A 111 25.15 10.41 -6.69
N ALA A 112 25.34 9.57 -5.68
CA ALA A 112 26.53 9.62 -4.85
C ALA A 112 27.82 9.37 -5.64
N ARG A 113 27.81 8.38 -6.55
CA ARG A 113 28.96 8.03 -7.41
C ARG A 113 29.34 9.14 -8.37
N THR A 114 28.34 9.79 -8.98
CA THR A 114 28.54 10.87 -9.95
C THR A 114 28.76 12.24 -9.32
N SER A 115 28.50 12.37 -8.01
CA SER A 115 28.79 13.60 -7.25
C SER A 115 30.30 13.79 -7.03
N ASN A 116 30.75 15.04 -7.04
CA ASN A 116 32.12 15.39 -6.69
C ASN A 116 32.44 15.16 -5.20
N LYS A 117 31.41 15.19 -4.34
CA LYS A 117 31.57 15.09 -2.88
C LYS A 117 31.70 13.66 -2.36
N LYS A 118 31.11 12.67 -3.05
CA LYS A 118 31.02 11.27 -2.62
C LYS A 118 30.60 11.16 -1.13
N PRO A 119 29.34 11.50 -0.79
CA PRO A 119 28.91 11.59 0.60
C PRO A 119 29.00 10.25 1.34
N ILE A 120 29.05 10.33 2.67
CA ILE A 120 28.85 9.16 3.54
C ILE A 120 27.45 8.61 3.33
N LEU A 121 27.31 7.31 3.10
CA LEU A 121 26.02 6.67 2.89
C LEU A 121 25.72 5.65 4.00
N LEU A 122 24.66 5.89 4.77
CA LEU A 122 24.15 4.90 5.72
C LEU A 122 22.91 4.23 5.13
N TYR A 123 22.88 2.90 5.10
CA TYR A 123 21.73 2.14 4.61
C TYR A 123 21.11 1.25 5.69
N ALA A 124 19.80 1.41 5.91
CA ALA A 124 19.03 0.51 6.76
C ALA A 124 18.60 -0.74 5.97
N SER A 125 19.39 -1.80 6.05
CA SER A 125 19.06 -3.15 5.60
C SER A 125 18.25 -3.89 6.68
N THR A 126 18.10 -5.21 6.55
CA THR A 126 17.21 -6.02 7.39
C THR A 126 17.83 -7.38 7.68
N ASN A 127 17.44 -7.99 8.80
CA ASN A 127 17.73 -9.38 9.10
C ASN A 127 17.13 -10.40 8.10
N LYS A 128 16.14 -10.00 7.30
CA LYS A 128 15.50 -10.87 6.30
C LYS A 128 16.42 -11.28 5.14
N VAL A 129 17.61 -10.70 5.05
CA VAL A 129 18.66 -11.12 4.11
C VAL A 129 19.23 -12.51 4.43
N TYR A 130 19.00 -13.02 5.64
CA TYR A 130 19.44 -14.34 6.08
C TYR A 130 18.42 -15.47 5.82
N GLY A 131 17.20 -15.13 5.42
CA GLY A 131 16.15 -16.10 5.14
C GLY A 131 15.75 -16.94 6.36
N SER A 132 15.09 -18.06 6.10
CA SER A 132 14.75 -19.06 7.09
C SER A 132 15.91 -20.06 7.20
N SER A 133 16.76 -19.90 8.21
CA SER A 133 17.78 -20.89 8.51
C SER A 133 17.12 -22.19 8.99
N SER A 134 17.63 -23.34 8.57
CA SER A 134 17.30 -24.66 9.13
C SER A 134 17.94 -24.83 10.51
N GLN A 135 17.52 -24.00 11.47
CA GLN A 135 17.98 -24.07 12.86
C GLN A 135 17.20 -25.14 13.61
N ASP A 136 17.89 -25.88 14.46
CA ASP A 136 17.27 -26.76 15.45
C ASP A 136 16.64 -25.90 16.54
N ILE A 137 15.35 -25.62 16.37
CA ILE A 137 14.56 -24.83 17.32
C ILE A 137 14.08 -25.73 18.46
N ILE A 138 14.39 -25.32 19.69
CA ILE A 138 13.94 -25.96 20.93
C ILE A 138 13.09 -24.99 21.75
N MET A 139 12.29 -25.52 22.67
CA MET A 139 11.65 -24.72 23.71
C MET A 139 12.55 -24.67 24.94
N LYS A 140 12.90 -23.46 25.39
CA LYS A 140 13.71 -23.19 26.58
C LYS A 140 13.03 -22.08 27.37
N GLU A 141 12.73 -22.32 28.65
CA GLU A 141 12.12 -21.33 29.54
C GLU A 141 10.80 -20.73 29.01
N GLY A 142 9.99 -21.55 28.33
CA GLY A 142 8.66 -21.12 27.83
C GLY A 142 8.71 -20.28 26.54
N ARG A 143 9.85 -20.21 25.85
CA ARG A 143 10.00 -19.55 24.55
C ARG A 143 10.89 -20.35 23.60
N TYR A 144 10.92 -19.98 22.32
CA TYR A 144 11.83 -20.62 21.36
C TYR A 144 13.28 -20.16 21.59
N SER A 145 14.22 -21.11 21.50
CA SER A 145 15.66 -20.87 21.40
C SER A 145 16.25 -21.77 20.33
N THR A 146 17.47 -21.47 19.89
CA THR A 146 18.29 -22.40 19.11
C THR A 146 18.99 -23.37 20.05
N SER A 147 19.23 -24.60 19.60
CA SER A 147 19.86 -25.66 20.41
C SER A 147 21.25 -25.31 20.95
N ASN A 148 21.94 -24.37 20.29
CA ASN A 148 23.29 -23.91 20.61
C ASN A 148 23.35 -22.43 21.03
N ASP A 149 22.22 -21.80 21.34
CA ASP A 149 22.11 -20.36 21.63
C ASP A 149 22.77 -19.46 20.54
N MET A 150 22.75 -19.92 19.28
CA MET A 150 23.30 -19.22 18.11
C MET A 150 22.71 -17.82 17.93
N CYS A 151 23.60 -16.85 17.74
CA CYS A 151 23.29 -15.51 17.24
C CYS A 151 23.73 -15.38 15.77
N TYR A 152 23.07 -14.52 15.01
CA TYR A 152 23.38 -14.28 13.60
C TYR A 152 24.51 -13.25 13.49
N SER A 153 25.69 -13.69 13.07
CA SER A 153 26.80 -12.81 12.71
C SER A 153 26.78 -12.45 11.21
N GLU A 154 27.64 -11.53 10.80
CA GLU A 154 27.77 -11.13 9.41
C GLU A 154 28.33 -12.23 8.49
N GLU A 155 28.92 -13.28 9.07
CA GLU A 155 29.46 -14.46 8.38
C GLU A 155 28.38 -15.49 8.01
N VAL A 156 27.16 -15.35 8.54
CA VAL A 156 26.04 -16.23 8.17
C VAL A 156 25.74 -16.04 6.68
N GLN A 157 25.60 -17.15 5.96
CA GLN A 157 25.31 -17.16 4.53
C GLN A 157 24.01 -16.38 4.24
N LEU A 158 24.06 -15.52 3.23
CA LEU A 158 22.89 -14.83 2.73
C LEU A 158 21.97 -15.80 1.99
N SER A 159 20.67 -15.70 2.29
CA SER A 159 19.60 -16.46 1.65
C SER A 159 18.38 -15.56 1.57
N PHE A 160 18.25 -14.82 0.47
CA PHE A 160 17.16 -13.87 0.32
C PHE A 160 15.84 -14.62 0.10
N GLU A 161 14.89 -14.42 1.00
CA GLU A 161 13.55 -15.01 0.92
C GLU A 161 12.50 -13.90 0.93
N THR A 162 11.38 -14.14 0.23
CA THR A 162 10.31 -13.17 -0.07
C THR A 162 10.77 -12.00 -0.96
N PRO A 163 9.86 -11.32 -1.68
CA PRO A 163 10.23 -10.15 -2.48
C PRO A 163 10.94 -9.06 -1.64
N TYR A 164 10.45 -8.77 -0.42
CA TYR A 164 11.08 -7.84 0.51
C TYR A 164 12.54 -8.24 0.86
N GLY A 165 12.78 -9.50 1.20
CA GLY A 165 14.13 -9.97 1.50
C GLY A 165 15.06 -9.88 0.27
N CYS A 166 14.55 -10.21 -0.91
CA CYS A 166 15.27 -10.06 -2.17
C CYS A 166 15.60 -8.60 -2.50
N SER A 167 14.64 -7.68 -2.35
CA SER A 167 14.84 -6.28 -2.73
C SER A 167 15.76 -5.55 -1.76
N LYS A 168 15.58 -5.75 -0.44
CA LYS A 168 16.48 -5.22 0.57
C LYS A 168 17.88 -5.84 0.47
N GLY A 169 17.97 -7.14 0.21
CA GLY A 169 19.22 -7.87 0.01
C GLY A 169 20.00 -7.43 -1.23
N ALA A 170 19.31 -7.19 -2.35
CA ALA A 170 19.95 -6.66 -3.55
C ALA A 170 20.52 -5.25 -3.30
N ALA A 171 19.74 -4.36 -2.68
CA ALA A 171 20.23 -3.03 -2.31
C ALA A 171 21.39 -3.11 -1.30
N ASP A 172 21.31 -3.95 -0.26
CA ASP A 172 22.39 -4.24 0.69
C ASP A 172 23.71 -4.54 -0.04
N GLN A 173 23.67 -5.46 -1.00
CA GLN A 173 24.86 -5.83 -1.77
C GLN A 173 25.35 -4.70 -2.68
N TYR A 174 24.46 -3.90 -3.28
CA TYR A 174 24.87 -2.73 -4.05
C TYR A 174 25.58 -1.67 -3.19
N PHE A 175 25.11 -1.40 -1.96
CA PHE A 175 25.80 -0.47 -1.06
C PHE A 175 27.21 -0.96 -0.71
N VAL A 176 27.37 -2.27 -0.44
CA VAL A 176 28.69 -2.88 -0.17
C VAL A 176 29.60 -2.80 -1.40
N ASP A 177 29.08 -3.16 -2.58
CA ASP A 177 29.88 -3.16 -3.81
C ASP A 177 30.27 -1.75 -4.24
N TYR A 178 29.40 -0.74 -4.07
CA TYR A 178 29.75 0.64 -4.41
C TYR A 178 30.87 1.21 -3.54
N ALA A 179 31.01 0.75 -2.30
CA ALA A 179 32.19 1.06 -1.50
C ALA A 179 33.47 0.43 -2.07
N ARG A 180 33.40 -0.85 -2.46
CA ARG A 180 34.55 -1.60 -3.00
C ARG A 180 34.98 -1.10 -4.39
N THR A 181 34.02 -0.91 -5.28
CA THR A 181 34.23 -0.61 -6.70
C THR A 181 34.50 0.87 -6.94
N TYR A 182 33.76 1.77 -6.27
CA TYR A 182 33.82 3.21 -6.54
C TYR A 182 34.38 4.06 -5.39
N GLY A 183 34.71 3.42 -4.26
CA GLY A 183 35.23 4.09 -3.07
C GLY A 183 34.19 4.97 -2.38
N ILE A 184 32.89 4.69 -2.54
CA ILE A 184 31.84 5.43 -1.86
C ILE A 184 31.84 5.04 -0.37
N PRO A 185 31.90 5.99 0.58
CA PRO A 185 31.95 5.67 1.99
C PRO A 185 30.58 5.23 2.51
N SER A 186 30.18 4.00 2.20
CA SER A 186 28.91 3.42 2.62
C SER A 186 29.05 2.48 3.83
N VAL A 187 27.97 2.34 4.61
CA VAL A 187 27.84 1.36 5.70
C VAL A 187 26.44 0.78 5.66
N VAL A 188 26.34 -0.54 5.81
CA VAL A 188 25.06 -1.26 5.81
C VAL A 188 24.74 -1.77 7.20
N PHE A 189 23.52 -1.50 7.67
CA PHE A 189 23.01 -1.99 8.95
C PHE A 189 21.89 -3.00 8.70
N ARG A 190 22.15 -4.29 8.94
CA ARG A 190 21.14 -5.36 8.87
C ARG A 190 20.37 -5.39 10.18
N GLN A 191 19.25 -4.67 10.19
CA GLN A 191 18.49 -4.40 11.41
C GLN A 191 17.54 -5.55 11.77
N SER A 192 17.47 -5.86 13.06
CA SER A 192 16.44 -6.68 13.68
C SER A 192 15.20 -5.83 14.02
N CYS A 193 14.57 -6.05 15.17
CA CYS A 193 13.41 -5.29 15.62
C CYS A 193 13.82 -3.96 16.28
N ILE A 194 13.55 -2.85 15.59
CA ILE A 194 13.72 -1.50 16.12
C ILE A 194 12.38 -0.98 16.65
N TYR A 195 12.39 -0.34 17.81
CA TYR A 195 11.19 0.25 18.41
C TYR A 195 11.45 1.53 19.22
N GLY A 196 10.43 2.36 19.37
CA GLY A 196 10.50 3.60 20.16
C GLY A 196 9.52 4.68 19.70
N PRO A 197 9.65 5.90 20.24
CA PRO A 197 8.85 7.07 19.88
C PRO A 197 8.79 7.34 18.37
N HIS A 198 7.68 7.91 17.90
CA HIS A 198 7.38 8.16 16.48
C HIS A 198 7.21 6.90 15.63
N GLN A 199 7.01 5.74 16.27
CA GLN A 199 6.62 4.51 15.58
C GLN A 199 5.10 4.30 15.67
N TYR A 200 4.39 4.67 14.61
CA TYR A 200 2.98 4.35 14.43
C TYR A 200 2.84 2.91 13.93
N GLY A 201 2.98 1.96 14.85
CA GLY A 201 2.95 0.52 14.59
C GLY A 201 1.59 0.05 14.07
N MET A 202 1.62 -0.96 13.20
CA MET A 202 0.43 -1.66 12.67
C MET A 202 0.65 -3.17 12.81
N GLU A 203 -0.40 -3.97 12.60
CA GLU A 203 -0.31 -5.43 12.74
C GLU A 203 0.79 -6.05 11.87
N ASP A 204 1.03 -5.51 10.67
CA ASP A 204 2.06 -5.98 9.73
C ASP A 204 3.45 -5.39 9.97
N GLN A 205 3.61 -4.37 10.83
CA GLN A 205 4.89 -3.70 11.02
C GLN A 205 5.07 -3.11 12.43
N GLY A 206 6.22 -3.39 13.04
CA GLY A 206 6.63 -2.76 14.30
C GLY A 206 5.85 -3.32 15.49
N TRP A 207 5.93 -4.64 15.67
CA TRP A 207 5.11 -5.39 16.64
C TRP A 207 5.18 -4.86 18.08
N VAL A 208 6.34 -4.36 18.52
CA VAL A 208 6.49 -3.78 19.87
C VAL A 208 5.62 -2.52 20.02
N ALA A 209 5.68 -1.61 19.03
CA ALA A 209 4.82 -0.44 19.00
C ALA A 209 3.34 -0.78 18.81
N TRP A 210 3.04 -1.72 17.91
CA TRP A 210 1.67 -2.17 17.69
C TRP A 210 1.01 -2.69 18.98
N PHE A 211 1.70 -3.59 19.70
CA PHE A 211 1.15 -4.15 20.95
C PHE A 211 1.03 -3.09 22.04
N ALA A 212 2.00 -2.18 22.15
CA ALA A 212 1.93 -1.06 23.10
C ALA A 212 0.75 -0.11 22.79
N ILE A 213 0.51 0.19 21.51
CA ILE A 213 -0.65 0.99 21.07
C ILE A 213 -1.95 0.25 21.36
N CYS A 214 -2.07 -1.03 20.99
CA CYS A 214 -3.28 -1.82 21.30
C CYS A 214 -3.55 -1.86 22.81
N SER A 215 -2.50 -2.03 23.61
CA SER A 215 -2.59 -2.02 25.07
C SER A 215 -3.09 -0.67 25.61
N ALA A 216 -2.53 0.45 25.13
CA ALA A 216 -2.94 1.79 25.56
C ALA A 216 -4.39 2.12 25.16
N PHE A 217 -4.82 1.69 23.96
CA PHE A 217 -6.16 1.95 23.42
C PHE A 217 -7.18 0.85 23.73
N SER A 218 -6.84 -0.13 24.58
CA SER A 218 -7.71 -1.27 24.92
C SER A 218 -8.27 -1.99 23.67
N LYS A 219 -7.39 -2.27 22.69
CA LYS A 219 -7.71 -3.03 21.48
C LYS A 219 -7.18 -4.46 21.59
N ALA A 220 -7.86 -5.38 20.92
CA ALA A 220 -7.42 -6.76 20.82
C ALA A 220 -6.09 -6.89 20.06
N ILE A 221 -5.30 -7.87 20.43
CA ILE A 221 -4.02 -8.21 19.80
C ILE A 221 -4.15 -9.60 19.17
N THR A 222 -3.88 -9.71 17.88
CA THR A 222 -3.71 -11.01 17.20
C THR A 222 -2.24 -11.39 17.22
N ILE A 223 -1.93 -12.57 17.75
CA ILE A 223 -0.60 -13.18 17.66
C ILE A 223 -0.61 -14.22 16.52
N PHE A 224 0.28 -14.07 15.55
CA PHE A 224 0.46 -15.04 14.49
C PHE A 224 1.47 -16.11 14.93
N GLY A 225 1.04 -17.37 14.96
CA GLY A 225 1.77 -18.46 15.62
C GLY A 225 1.37 -18.63 17.08
N ASP A 226 2.28 -19.17 17.90
CA ASP A 226 2.02 -19.48 19.32
C ASP A 226 2.53 -18.40 20.30
N GLY A 227 3.11 -17.31 19.77
CA GLY A 227 3.64 -16.19 20.55
C GLY A 227 5.01 -16.42 21.19
N ASN A 228 5.60 -17.60 20.98
CA ASN A 228 6.88 -17.99 21.57
C ASN A 228 8.08 -17.64 20.67
N GLN A 229 7.85 -17.07 19.49
CA GLN A 229 8.93 -16.59 18.63
C GLN A 229 9.69 -15.45 19.28
N VAL A 230 11.01 -15.46 19.13
CA VAL A 230 11.93 -14.54 19.82
C VAL A 230 12.62 -13.63 18.81
N ARG A 231 12.69 -12.34 19.17
CA ARG A 231 13.53 -11.33 18.52
C ARG A 231 14.38 -10.63 19.55
N ASP A 232 15.59 -10.26 19.17
CA ASP A 232 16.26 -9.15 19.85
C ASP A 232 15.60 -7.82 19.47
N VAL A 233 15.39 -6.96 20.47
CA VAL A 233 14.74 -5.67 20.33
C VAL A 233 15.72 -4.55 20.65
N LEU A 234 15.76 -3.53 19.80
CA LEU A 234 16.65 -2.38 19.94
C LEU A 234 15.85 -1.09 20.05
N TYR A 235 16.11 -0.34 21.11
CA TYR A 235 15.48 0.95 21.31
C TYR A 235 16.07 2.00 20.36
N ILE A 236 15.22 2.90 19.84
CA ILE A 236 15.58 3.83 18.76
C ILE A 236 16.77 4.74 19.11
N ASP A 237 16.89 5.21 20.34
CA ASP A 237 18.01 6.08 20.75
C ASP A 237 19.37 5.37 20.62
N ASP A 238 19.41 4.07 20.92
CA ASP A 238 20.63 3.27 20.78
C ASP A 238 21.03 3.15 19.30
N LEU A 239 20.05 3.02 18.39
CA LEU A 239 20.28 3.00 16.93
C LEU A 239 20.74 4.36 16.41
N ILE A 240 20.13 5.46 16.85
CA ILE A 240 20.54 6.81 16.45
C ILE A 240 21.97 7.11 16.93
N ASN A 241 22.32 6.69 18.15
CA ASN A 241 23.69 6.78 18.64
C ASN A 241 24.69 6.00 17.78
N LEU A 242 24.29 4.82 17.29
CA LEU A 242 25.11 4.04 16.36
C LEU A 242 25.34 4.78 15.05
N TYR A 243 24.30 5.36 14.44
CA TYR A 243 24.46 6.13 13.19
C TYR A 243 25.44 7.28 13.36
N GLU A 244 25.36 7.99 14.47
CA GLU A 244 26.32 9.05 14.79
C GLU A 244 27.75 8.52 14.94
N LYS A 245 27.95 7.41 15.66
CA LYS A 245 29.26 6.75 15.78
C LYS A 245 29.81 6.30 14.43
N ALA A 246 28.95 5.75 13.57
CA ALA A 246 29.34 5.29 12.24
C ALA A 246 29.82 6.45 11.36
N ILE A 247 29.09 7.57 11.35
CA ILE A 247 29.50 8.78 10.60
C ILE A 247 30.84 9.31 11.10
N LEU A 248 31.03 9.38 12.42
CA LEU A 248 32.25 9.91 13.03
C LEU A 248 33.49 9.03 12.80
N ASN A 249 33.31 7.73 12.51
CA ASN A 249 34.38 6.75 12.32
C ASN A 249 34.41 6.16 10.91
N ILE A 250 33.79 6.84 9.93
CA ILE A 250 33.56 6.29 8.60
C ILE A 250 34.82 5.77 7.90
N ASP A 251 35.97 6.42 8.13
CA ASP A 251 37.24 6.04 7.49
C ASP A 251 37.69 4.62 7.87
N SER A 252 37.32 4.16 9.07
CA SER A 252 37.64 2.83 9.60
C SER A 252 36.62 1.75 9.24
N ILE A 253 35.43 2.13 8.76
CA ILE A 253 34.29 1.21 8.58
C ILE A 253 33.62 1.30 7.21
N LYS A 254 34.13 2.11 6.28
CA LYS A 254 33.55 2.20 4.93
C LYS A 254 33.56 0.83 4.24
N GLY A 255 32.43 0.45 3.65
CA GLY A 255 32.18 -0.86 3.05
C GLY A 255 31.83 -1.96 4.04
N GLU A 256 31.75 -1.65 5.34
CA GLU A 256 31.34 -2.61 6.35
C GLU A 256 29.83 -2.84 6.38
N VAL A 257 29.49 -4.07 6.76
CA VAL A 257 28.15 -4.50 7.11
C VAL A 257 28.12 -4.81 8.60
N PHE A 258 27.06 -4.41 9.28
CA PHE A 258 26.83 -4.72 10.69
C PHE A 258 25.45 -5.31 10.93
N ASN A 259 25.38 -6.39 11.70
CA ASN A 259 24.12 -6.89 12.25
C ASN A 259 23.75 -6.08 13.49
N ILE A 260 22.59 -5.43 13.44
CA ILE A 260 22.17 -4.47 14.46
C ILE A 260 20.86 -4.90 15.08
N GLY A 261 20.90 -5.06 16.41
CA GLY A 261 19.74 -5.34 17.22
C GLY A 261 20.08 -5.24 18.70
N GLY A 262 19.21 -5.76 19.54
CA GLY A 262 19.42 -5.79 20.99
C GLY A 262 20.48 -6.81 21.44
N GLY A 263 20.81 -7.77 20.58
CA GLY A 263 21.67 -8.89 20.92
C GLY A 263 21.06 -9.84 21.95
N PRO A 264 21.82 -10.88 22.39
CA PRO A 264 21.30 -11.93 23.26
C PRO A 264 20.82 -11.43 24.63
N SER A 265 21.32 -10.27 25.09
CA SER A 265 20.91 -9.67 26.36
C SER A 265 19.58 -8.91 26.30
N LYS A 266 19.03 -8.62 25.12
CA LYS A 266 17.87 -7.74 24.94
C LYS A 266 16.84 -8.38 24.00
N THR A 267 16.38 -9.56 24.37
CA THR A 267 15.39 -10.33 23.59
C THR A 267 14.01 -10.30 24.20
N LEU A 268 12.98 -10.42 23.37
CA LEU A 268 11.59 -10.62 23.77
C LEU A 268 10.90 -11.63 22.86
N SER A 269 10.00 -12.43 23.43
CA SER A 269 8.91 -13.08 22.72
C SER A 269 7.65 -12.20 22.69
N LEU A 270 6.68 -12.57 21.85
CA LEU A 270 5.39 -11.87 21.79
C LEU A 270 4.65 -12.01 23.14
N ASN A 271 4.66 -13.21 23.72
CA ASN A 271 4.04 -13.50 25.02
C ASN A 271 4.72 -12.74 26.17
N GLU A 272 6.06 -12.60 26.14
CA GLU A 272 6.80 -11.80 27.12
C GLU A 272 6.39 -10.32 27.06
N LEU A 273 6.23 -9.76 25.85
CA LEU A 273 5.77 -8.38 25.71
C LEU A 273 4.34 -8.20 26.21
N VAL A 274 3.42 -9.12 25.89
CA VAL A 274 2.04 -9.08 26.41
C VAL A 274 2.03 -9.07 27.94
N ALA A 275 2.88 -9.88 28.58
CA ALA A 275 3.00 -9.89 30.04
C ALA A 275 3.53 -8.57 30.60
N ILE A 276 4.56 -7.98 29.97
CA ILE A 276 5.09 -6.66 30.34
C ILE A 276 4.01 -5.58 30.23
N LEU A 277 3.29 -5.53 29.11
CA LEU A 277 2.24 -4.54 28.85
C LEU A 277 1.04 -4.71 29.79
N SER A 278 0.60 -5.94 30.05
CA SER A 278 -0.49 -6.23 31.01
C SER A 278 -0.12 -5.74 32.41
N LYS A 279 1.13 -5.97 32.84
CA LYS A 279 1.63 -5.48 34.13
C LYS A 279 1.72 -3.95 34.18
N LYS A 280 2.20 -3.30 33.12
CA LYS A 280 2.34 -1.84 33.06
C LYS A 280 1.01 -1.11 32.97
N THR A 281 0.01 -1.67 32.28
CA THR A 281 -1.33 -1.09 32.15
C THR A 281 -2.29 -1.48 33.27
N GLY A 282 -1.93 -2.49 34.09
CA GLY A 282 -2.73 -2.96 35.20
C GLY A 282 -4.01 -3.70 34.79
N LYS A 283 -4.12 -4.12 33.53
CA LYS A 283 -5.29 -4.81 32.98
C LYS A 283 -4.86 -6.00 32.11
N PRO A 284 -5.63 -7.10 32.08
CA PRO A 284 -5.39 -8.17 31.11
C PRO A 284 -5.63 -7.65 29.69
N LEU A 285 -4.78 -8.05 28.75
CA LEU A 285 -4.95 -7.75 27.33
C LEU A 285 -5.78 -8.84 26.66
N GLU A 286 -6.67 -8.42 25.74
CA GLU A 286 -7.40 -9.34 24.88
C GLU A 286 -6.48 -9.84 23.77
N VAL A 287 -6.15 -11.13 23.80
CA VAL A 287 -5.21 -11.76 22.85
C VAL A 287 -5.88 -12.94 22.16
N SER A 288 -5.81 -12.95 20.83
CA SER A 288 -6.20 -14.08 19.98
C SER A 288 -4.96 -14.63 19.25
N TYR A 289 -5.06 -15.86 18.75
CA TYR A 289 -3.99 -16.51 18.00
C TYR A 289 -4.47 -16.86 16.60
N ALA A 290 -3.60 -16.68 15.61
CA ALA A 290 -3.81 -16.97 14.20
C ALA A 290 -2.65 -17.82 13.65
N ASP A 291 -2.79 -18.30 12.42
CA ASP A 291 -1.75 -19.10 11.76
C ASP A 291 -0.43 -18.32 11.58
N TRP A 292 0.67 -19.06 11.41
CA TRP A 292 1.99 -18.48 11.19
C TRP A 292 2.04 -17.64 9.91
N ARG A 293 2.74 -16.50 9.96
CA ARG A 293 3.05 -15.71 8.76
C ARG A 293 4.13 -16.38 7.93
N LEU A 294 3.99 -16.30 6.61
CA LEU A 294 4.99 -16.79 5.67
C LEU A 294 6.33 -16.06 5.89
N GLY A 295 7.42 -16.82 6.05
CA GLY A 295 8.76 -16.26 6.27
C GLY A 295 9.02 -15.73 7.69
N ASP A 296 8.16 -16.05 8.66
CA ASP A 296 8.42 -15.69 10.06
C ASP A 296 9.46 -16.64 10.67
N GLN A 297 10.55 -16.08 11.17
CA GLN A 297 11.61 -16.85 11.83
C GLN A 297 11.16 -17.19 13.25
N LYS A 298 11.35 -18.41 13.74
CA LYS A 298 11.02 -18.69 15.15
C LYS A 298 11.97 -17.96 16.12
N VAL A 299 13.25 -17.85 15.77
CA VAL A 299 14.26 -17.14 16.56
C VAL A 299 15.13 -16.31 15.62
N TYR A 300 15.33 -15.05 15.96
CA TYR A 300 16.38 -14.22 15.36
C TYR A 300 17.00 -13.33 16.44
N VAL A 301 18.31 -13.40 16.60
CA VAL A 301 19.09 -12.59 17.54
C VAL A 301 20.36 -12.14 16.83
N SER A 302 20.63 -10.84 16.82
CA SER A 302 21.82 -10.27 16.17
C SER A 302 23.06 -10.51 17.02
N ASP A 303 24.15 -11.00 16.42
CA ASP A 303 25.47 -10.87 17.02
C ASP A 303 25.97 -9.44 16.77
N VAL A 304 26.05 -8.64 17.85
CA VAL A 304 26.52 -7.24 17.80
C VAL A 304 28.03 -7.12 18.07
N GLY A 305 28.76 -8.24 18.13
CA GLY A 305 30.19 -8.24 18.48
C GLY A 305 31.07 -7.51 17.47
N LYS A 306 30.72 -7.52 16.17
CA LYS A 306 31.50 -6.82 15.13
C LYS A 306 31.42 -5.31 15.29
N VAL A 307 30.20 -4.77 15.42
CA VAL A 307 29.97 -3.33 15.61
C VAL A 307 30.56 -2.85 16.94
N GLU A 308 30.53 -3.70 17.96
CA GLU A 308 31.18 -3.40 19.22
C GLU A 308 32.70 -3.26 19.07
N ARG A 309 33.37 -4.24 18.44
CA ARG A 309 34.83 -4.19 18.25
C ARG A 309 35.27 -2.96 17.46
N LEU A 310 34.53 -2.58 16.42
CA LEU A 310 34.93 -1.51 15.52
C LEU A 310 34.53 -0.11 16.00
N LEU A 311 33.41 0.03 16.72
CA LEU A 311 32.86 1.34 17.11
C LEU A 311 32.70 1.55 18.62
N GLY A 312 32.99 0.53 19.43
CA GLY A 312 32.71 0.55 20.87
C GLY A 312 31.24 0.86 21.14
N TRP A 313 30.34 0.30 20.33
CA TRP A 313 28.89 0.49 20.48
C TRP A 313 28.26 -0.79 21.01
N ARG A 314 27.36 -0.63 21.99
CA ARG A 314 26.51 -1.70 22.53
C ARG A 314 25.12 -1.11 22.83
N PRO A 315 24.03 -1.89 22.69
CA PRO A 315 22.69 -1.44 23.09
C PRO A 315 22.63 -1.20 24.60
N GLN A 316 22.19 -0.01 25.03
CA GLN A 316 22.14 0.35 26.45
C GLN A 316 20.76 0.09 27.06
N THR A 317 19.69 0.36 26.32
CA THR A 317 18.32 0.33 26.86
C THR A 317 17.86 -1.11 27.12
N ASN A 318 17.32 -1.42 28.31
CA ASN A 318 16.68 -2.73 28.55
C ASN A 318 15.29 -2.76 27.90
N PRO A 319 14.80 -3.94 27.47
CA PRO A 319 13.50 -4.02 26.81
C PRO A 319 12.35 -3.44 27.65
N VAL A 320 12.33 -3.74 28.97
CA VAL A 320 11.32 -3.23 29.91
C VAL A 320 11.35 -1.70 29.99
N ASP A 321 12.55 -1.10 30.12
CA ASP A 321 12.72 0.35 30.20
C ASP A 321 12.32 1.03 28.88
N GLY A 322 12.68 0.44 27.74
CA GLY A 322 12.31 0.96 26.42
C GLY A 322 10.80 0.88 26.17
N VAL A 323 10.14 -0.20 26.63
CA VAL A 323 8.67 -0.32 26.54
C VAL A 323 7.98 0.73 27.41
N GLU A 324 8.52 1.02 28.60
CA GLU A 324 8.02 2.10 29.45
C GLU A 324 8.13 3.46 28.79
N LYS A 325 9.30 3.81 28.24
CA LYS A 325 9.47 5.07 27.47
C LYS A 325 8.52 5.15 26.26
N LEU A 326 8.26 4.02 25.61
CA LEU A 326 7.32 3.95 24.49
C LEU A 326 5.87 4.21 24.97
N LEU A 327 5.44 3.61 26.08
CA LEU A 327 4.13 3.87 26.67
C LEU A 327 3.98 5.32 27.14
N ASP A 328 5.04 5.91 27.71
CA ASP A 328 5.06 7.33 28.10
C ASP A 328 4.88 8.24 26.89
N TRP A 329 5.53 7.92 25.77
CA TRP A 329 5.35 8.64 24.51
C TRP A 329 3.93 8.47 23.97
N ILE A 330 3.38 7.23 23.97
CA ILE A 330 2.01 6.96 23.53
C ILE A 330 1.00 7.77 24.36
N SER A 331 1.21 7.87 25.68
CA SER A 331 0.35 8.66 26.56
C SER A 331 0.42 10.16 26.27
N LYS A 332 1.58 10.69 25.86
CA LYS A 332 1.76 12.11 25.53
C LYS A 332 1.20 12.46 24.15
N GLU A 333 1.40 11.57 23.18
CA GLU A 333 0.95 11.72 21.79
C GLU A 333 -0.39 11.02 21.52
N HIS A 334 -1.23 10.85 22.55
CA HIS A 334 -2.44 10.03 22.47
C HIS A 334 -3.38 10.50 21.33
N GLU A 335 -3.57 11.81 21.17
CA GLU A 335 -4.41 12.38 20.11
C GLU A 335 -3.84 12.12 18.71
N THR A 336 -2.55 12.37 18.51
CA THR A 336 -1.82 12.10 17.25
C THR A 336 -1.90 10.62 16.88
N ILE A 337 -1.71 9.72 17.85
CA ILE A 337 -1.77 8.27 17.61
C ILE A 337 -3.19 7.83 17.27
N ASP A 338 -4.21 8.38 17.95
CA ASP A 338 -5.60 8.05 17.61
C ASP A 338 -5.95 8.51 16.20
N TYR A 339 -5.54 9.72 15.82
CA TYR A 339 -5.67 10.23 14.45
C TYR A 339 -5.05 9.30 13.42
N VAL A 340 -3.78 8.93 13.61
CA VAL A 340 -3.08 8.01 12.68
C VAL A 340 -3.79 6.67 12.62
N LYS A 341 -4.27 6.14 13.76
CA LYS A 341 -5.00 4.87 13.81
C LYS A 341 -6.32 4.95 13.03
N GLN A 342 -7.06 6.06 13.15
CA GLN A 342 -8.29 6.28 12.40
C GLN A 342 -8.02 6.28 10.89
N LYS A 343 -7.00 7.02 10.43
CA LYS A 343 -6.59 6.99 9.01
C LYS A 343 -6.14 5.61 8.53
N GLN A 344 -5.40 4.87 9.35
CA GLN A 344 -4.98 3.50 9.03
C GLN A 344 -6.18 2.56 8.90
N LEU A 345 -7.20 2.70 9.75
CA LEU A 345 -8.44 1.92 9.66
C LEU A 345 -9.24 2.26 8.39
N GLU A 346 -9.32 3.54 8.02
CA GLU A 346 -9.95 3.98 6.78
C GLU A 346 -9.22 3.42 5.54
N CYS A 347 -7.88 3.45 5.54
CA CYS A 347 -7.06 2.92 4.45
C CYS A 347 -7.10 1.39 4.36
N ASN A 348 -7.09 0.66 5.49
CA ASN A 348 -7.22 -0.80 5.51
C ASN A 348 -8.62 -1.28 5.09
N GLN A 349 -9.60 -0.38 5.02
CA GLN A 349 -10.88 -0.68 4.40
C GLN A 349 -10.81 -0.57 2.87
N LEU A 350 -9.79 0.05 2.27
CA LEU A 350 -9.68 0.21 0.81
C LEU A 350 -9.11 -1.05 0.13
N CYS A 351 -9.65 -1.37 -1.06
CA CYS A 351 -9.14 -2.43 -1.93
C CYS A 351 -8.63 -1.84 -3.26
N ASP A 352 -7.98 -2.64 -4.10
CA ASP A 352 -7.51 -2.13 -5.39
C ASP A 352 -8.69 -1.81 -6.30
N VAL A 353 -9.67 -2.72 -6.35
CA VAL A 353 -10.79 -2.66 -7.29
C VAL A 353 -12.11 -3.04 -6.62
N SER A 354 -13.16 -2.24 -6.83
CA SER A 354 -14.53 -2.63 -6.51
C SER A 354 -15.33 -2.92 -7.77
N ILE A 355 -15.90 -4.11 -7.85
CA ILE A 355 -16.81 -4.50 -8.93
C ILE A 355 -18.24 -4.30 -8.47
N VAL A 356 -19.00 -3.48 -9.19
CA VAL A 356 -20.41 -3.19 -8.89
C VAL A 356 -21.30 -3.80 -9.96
N LEU A 357 -22.16 -4.73 -9.51
CA LEU A 357 -23.13 -5.45 -10.34
C LEU A 357 -24.55 -5.00 -9.99
N PRO A 358 -25.23 -4.17 -10.81
CA PRO A 358 -26.64 -3.90 -10.64
C PRO A 358 -27.45 -5.12 -11.10
N ALA A 359 -28.21 -5.73 -10.20
CA ALA A 359 -28.95 -6.95 -10.45
C ALA A 359 -30.45 -6.75 -10.20
N ARG A 360 -31.29 -7.18 -11.16
CA ARG A 360 -32.74 -7.24 -10.98
C ARG A 360 -33.35 -8.33 -11.83
N ASN A 361 -33.88 -9.37 -11.22
CA ASN A 361 -34.43 -10.55 -11.90
C ASN A 361 -33.41 -11.19 -12.85
N GLU A 362 -32.25 -11.56 -12.31
CA GLU A 362 -31.12 -12.19 -12.99
C GLU A 362 -30.84 -13.60 -12.43
N GLU A 363 -31.84 -14.30 -11.86
CA GLU A 363 -31.69 -15.65 -11.26
C GLU A 363 -30.95 -16.63 -12.18
N ALA A 364 -31.20 -16.56 -13.48
CA ALA A 364 -30.59 -17.45 -14.47
C ALA A 364 -29.17 -17.06 -14.90
N CYS A 365 -28.73 -15.81 -14.66
CA CYS A 365 -27.47 -15.27 -15.17
C CYS A 365 -26.45 -15.00 -14.05
N ILE A 366 -26.90 -14.55 -12.88
CA ILE A 366 -26.03 -14.13 -11.78
C ILE A 366 -25.06 -15.24 -11.29
N PRO A 367 -25.41 -16.56 -11.24
CA PRO A 367 -24.43 -17.57 -10.86
C PRO A 367 -23.22 -17.59 -11.79
N PHE A 368 -23.45 -17.55 -13.10
CA PHE A 368 -22.37 -17.61 -14.09
C PHE A 368 -21.46 -16.38 -14.06
N VAL A 369 -22.04 -15.19 -13.83
CA VAL A 369 -21.26 -13.95 -13.64
C VAL A 369 -20.35 -14.07 -12.42
N LEU A 370 -20.90 -14.56 -11.31
CA LEU A 370 -20.15 -14.69 -10.06
C LEU A 370 -19.09 -15.80 -10.13
N ASP A 371 -19.37 -16.91 -10.80
CA ASP A 371 -18.40 -18.00 -11.02
C ASP A 371 -17.19 -17.52 -11.85
N GLU A 372 -17.42 -16.76 -12.93
CA GLU A 372 -16.30 -16.19 -13.71
C GLU A 372 -15.52 -15.14 -12.93
N LEU A 373 -16.20 -14.30 -12.14
CA LEU A 373 -15.54 -13.35 -11.25
C LEU A 373 -14.69 -14.06 -10.19
N ASP A 374 -15.16 -15.15 -9.59
CA ASP A 374 -14.36 -15.93 -8.63
C ASP A 374 -13.07 -16.44 -9.29
N MET A 375 -13.15 -16.93 -10.52
CA MET A 375 -11.97 -17.34 -11.28
C MET A 375 -11.00 -16.19 -11.55
N VAL A 376 -11.51 -15.02 -11.97
CA VAL A 376 -10.67 -13.82 -12.19
C VAL A 376 -10.03 -13.37 -10.90
N ILE A 377 -10.78 -13.32 -9.79
CA ILE A 377 -10.29 -12.88 -8.48
C ILE A 377 -9.17 -13.80 -7.98
N ARG A 378 -9.36 -15.12 -8.06
CA ARG A 378 -8.35 -16.10 -7.61
C ARG A 378 -7.05 -16.05 -8.41
N ASN A 379 -7.11 -15.64 -9.68
CA ASN A 379 -5.95 -15.56 -10.57
C ASN A 379 -5.38 -14.13 -10.69
N SER A 380 -5.97 -13.17 -9.98
CA SER A 380 -5.59 -11.76 -10.03
C SER A 380 -4.57 -11.44 -8.93
N SER A 381 -3.62 -10.54 -9.24
CA SER A 381 -2.75 -9.92 -8.24
C SER A 381 -3.43 -8.76 -7.50
N TYR A 382 -4.68 -8.43 -7.84
CA TYR A 382 -5.44 -7.32 -7.29
C TYR A 382 -6.30 -7.76 -6.11
N SER A 383 -6.35 -6.94 -5.06
CA SER A 383 -7.38 -7.02 -4.04
C SER A 383 -8.71 -6.51 -4.61
N ILE A 384 -9.63 -7.43 -4.89
CA ILE A 384 -10.92 -7.16 -5.54
C ILE A 384 -12.05 -7.42 -4.55
N GLU A 385 -12.96 -6.46 -4.41
CA GLU A 385 -14.26 -6.70 -3.82
C GLU A 385 -15.37 -6.76 -4.88
N VAL A 386 -16.40 -7.56 -4.62
CA VAL A 386 -17.59 -7.65 -5.48
C VAL A 386 -18.82 -7.20 -4.70
N ILE A 387 -19.51 -6.19 -5.23
CA ILE A 387 -20.73 -5.62 -4.67
C ILE A 387 -21.88 -5.93 -5.63
N VAL A 388 -22.84 -6.73 -5.19
CA VAL A 388 -24.08 -6.98 -5.94
C VAL A 388 -25.17 -6.08 -5.35
N VAL A 389 -25.76 -5.23 -6.19
CA VAL A 389 -26.88 -4.38 -5.79
C VAL A 389 -28.18 -4.97 -6.33
N ASN A 390 -28.92 -5.66 -5.47
CA ASN A 390 -30.24 -6.20 -5.79
C ASN A 390 -31.29 -5.08 -5.76
N ASP A 391 -31.75 -4.66 -6.93
CA ASP A 391 -32.74 -3.59 -7.10
C ASP A 391 -34.18 -4.13 -7.07
N ARG A 392 -34.51 -4.81 -5.97
CA ARG A 392 -35.83 -5.42 -5.70
C ARG A 392 -36.22 -6.49 -6.75
N SER A 393 -35.40 -7.54 -6.83
CA SER A 393 -35.76 -8.74 -7.59
C SER A 393 -37.00 -9.43 -7.01
N THR A 394 -37.78 -10.06 -7.88
CA THR A 394 -38.96 -10.89 -7.56
C THR A 394 -38.68 -12.39 -7.70
N ASP A 395 -37.46 -12.74 -8.11
CA ASP A 395 -36.95 -14.09 -8.31
C ASP A 395 -35.84 -14.39 -7.29
N LYS A 396 -35.08 -15.48 -7.45
CA LYS A 396 -34.04 -15.89 -6.48
C LYS A 396 -32.70 -15.18 -6.63
N THR A 397 -32.61 -14.08 -7.39
CA THR A 397 -31.34 -13.36 -7.63
C THR A 397 -30.58 -13.05 -6.33
N ALA A 398 -31.26 -12.51 -5.32
CA ALA A 398 -30.64 -12.16 -4.04
C ALA A 398 -30.20 -13.39 -3.27
N ASP A 399 -31.04 -14.43 -3.22
CA ASP A 399 -30.76 -15.67 -2.50
C ASP A 399 -29.55 -16.40 -3.08
N ILE A 400 -29.38 -16.35 -4.40
CA ILE A 400 -28.20 -16.90 -5.09
C ILE A 400 -26.96 -16.07 -4.77
N ALA A 401 -27.03 -14.75 -4.91
CA ALA A 401 -25.87 -13.88 -4.63
C ALA A 401 -25.35 -14.02 -3.18
N ARG A 402 -26.23 -14.24 -2.19
CA ARG A 402 -25.84 -14.49 -0.79
C ARG A 402 -25.04 -15.78 -0.58
N GLN A 403 -25.10 -16.74 -1.51
CA GLN A 403 -24.36 -18.01 -1.37
C GLN A 403 -22.86 -17.84 -1.67
N TYR A 404 -22.46 -16.74 -2.30
CA TYR A 404 -21.07 -16.46 -2.65
C TYR A 404 -20.39 -15.65 -1.53
N SER A 405 -19.44 -16.25 -0.83
CA SER A 405 -18.78 -15.66 0.35
C SER A 405 -17.99 -14.38 0.05
N PHE A 406 -17.54 -14.19 -1.19
CA PHE A 406 -16.80 -12.99 -1.62
C PHE A 406 -17.72 -11.82 -2.07
N VAL A 407 -19.04 -12.01 -2.06
CA VAL A 407 -20.02 -11.00 -2.49
C VAL A 407 -20.55 -10.19 -1.31
N LYS A 408 -20.42 -8.87 -1.39
CA LYS A 408 -21.17 -7.91 -0.57
C LYS A 408 -22.53 -7.64 -1.24
N LEU A 409 -23.60 -8.27 -0.75
CA LEU A 409 -24.95 -8.03 -1.25
C LEU A 409 -25.56 -6.78 -0.61
N ILE A 410 -26.11 -5.88 -1.43
CA ILE A 410 -26.87 -4.70 -1.02
C ILE A 410 -28.29 -4.80 -1.58
N GLU A 411 -29.28 -4.63 -0.73
CA GLU A 411 -30.70 -4.71 -1.12
C GLU A 411 -31.36 -3.34 -1.06
N ASN A 412 -31.79 -2.84 -2.21
CA ASN A 412 -32.52 -1.57 -2.26
C ASN A 412 -33.95 -1.74 -1.73
N LYS A 413 -34.37 -0.84 -0.83
CA LYS A 413 -35.75 -0.81 -0.27
C LYS A 413 -36.82 -0.56 -1.33
N HIS A 414 -36.47 0.16 -2.39
CA HIS A 414 -37.33 0.49 -3.52
C HIS A 414 -36.59 0.23 -4.84
N ASN A 415 -37.30 -0.09 -5.91
CA ASN A 415 -36.70 -0.20 -7.25
C ASN A 415 -36.31 1.19 -7.74
N GLN A 416 -35.01 1.45 -7.86
CA GLN A 416 -34.44 2.75 -8.23
C GLN A 416 -34.02 2.81 -9.71
N GLY A 417 -34.07 1.69 -10.43
CA GLY A 417 -33.54 1.57 -11.79
C GLY A 417 -32.02 1.36 -11.82
N LYS A 418 -31.47 0.97 -12.99
CA LYS A 418 -30.04 0.63 -13.13
C LYS A 418 -29.12 1.74 -12.59
N GLY A 419 -29.39 3.00 -12.93
CA GLY A 419 -28.58 4.13 -12.47
C GLY A 419 -28.70 4.35 -10.96
N GLY A 420 -29.89 4.18 -10.40
CA GLY A 420 -30.08 4.21 -8.95
C GLY A 420 -29.32 3.10 -8.22
N ALA A 421 -29.40 1.86 -8.73
CA ALA A 421 -28.67 0.71 -8.20
C ALA A 421 -27.15 0.91 -8.30
N LEU A 422 -26.65 1.41 -9.43
CA LEU A 422 -25.24 1.75 -9.60
C LEU A 422 -24.78 2.82 -8.63
N ARG A 423 -25.56 3.89 -8.39
CA ARG A 423 -25.20 4.90 -7.38
C ARG A 423 -25.15 4.32 -5.97
N THR A 424 -26.10 3.45 -5.61
CA THR A 424 -26.05 2.72 -4.33
C THR A 424 -24.74 1.92 -4.23
N GLY A 425 -24.39 1.17 -5.27
CA GLY A 425 -23.16 0.37 -5.28
C GLY A 425 -21.89 1.22 -5.23
N PHE A 426 -21.79 2.26 -6.06
CA PHE A 426 -20.64 3.18 -6.09
C PHE A 426 -20.45 3.95 -4.78
N ALA A 427 -21.51 4.24 -4.03
CA ALA A 427 -21.39 4.86 -2.71
C ALA A 427 -20.71 3.92 -1.69
N GLU A 428 -20.73 2.62 -1.95
CA GLU A 428 -20.29 1.56 -1.02
C GLU A 428 -18.96 0.92 -1.43
N THR A 429 -18.37 1.38 -2.53
CA THR A 429 -17.08 0.92 -3.05
C THR A 429 -15.92 1.45 -2.22
N ARG A 430 -14.97 0.57 -1.93
CA ARG A 430 -13.72 0.86 -1.25
C ARG A 430 -12.50 0.81 -2.19
N GLY A 431 -12.73 0.47 -3.46
CA GLY A 431 -11.72 0.35 -4.51
C GLY A 431 -11.08 1.69 -4.86
N THR A 432 -9.80 1.66 -5.21
CA THR A 432 -9.16 2.78 -5.95
C THR A 432 -9.76 2.90 -7.34
N TYR A 433 -10.01 1.76 -7.98
CA TYR A 433 -10.71 1.66 -9.25
C TYR A 433 -12.09 1.03 -9.04
N ILE A 434 -13.07 1.53 -9.76
CA ILE A 434 -14.44 1.04 -9.73
C ILE A 434 -14.74 0.43 -11.10
N VAL A 435 -15.19 -0.81 -11.08
CA VAL A 435 -15.69 -1.54 -12.24
C VAL A 435 -17.21 -1.50 -12.20
N MET A 436 -17.81 -1.07 -13.30
CA MET A 436 -19.23 -1.24 -13.59
C MET A 436 -19.36 -2.40 -14.56
N MET A 437 -20.17 -3.40 -14.25
CA MET A 437 -20.43 -4.55 -15.13
C MET A 437 -21.88 -5.03 -14.96
N ASP A 438 -22.53 -5.43 -16.05
CA ASP A 438 -23.91 -5.95 -16.00
C ASP A 438 -23.98 -7.38 -15.43
N ALA A 439 -25.07 -7.69 -14.73
CA ALA A 439 -25.32 -8.99 -14.11
C ALA A 439 -26.00 -10.02 -15.05
N ASP A 440 -26.07 -9.74 -16.35
CA ASP A 440 -26.81 -10.54 -17.34
C ASP A 440 -25.93 -11.53 -18.14
N PHE A 441 -24.67 -11.70 -17.72
CA PHE A 441 -23.68 -12.60 -18.33
C PHE A 441 -23.29 -12.25 -19.78
N SER A 442 -23.62 -11.04 -20.25
CA SER A 442 -23.20 -10.55 -21.58
C SER A 442 -21.70 -10.22 -21.65
N HIS A 443 -21.16 -9.63 -20.58
CA HIS A 443 -19.75 -9.25 -20.47
C HIS A 443 -18.88 -10.43 -20.05
N ARG A 444 -17.68 -10.50 -20.62
CA ARG A 444 -16.66 -11.50 -20.24
C ARG A 444 -15.83 -10.93 -19.10
N ALA A 445 -15.97 -11.50 -17.91
CA ALA A 445 -15.18 -11.05 -16.75
C ALA A 445 -13.66 -11.20 -16.98
N TYR A 446 -13.25 -12.12 -17.86
CA TYR A 446 -11.84 -12.34 -18.22
C TYR A 446 -11.15 -11.13 -18.88
N ASP A 447 -11.90 -10.14 -19.37
CA ASP A 447 -11.32 -8.91 -19.92
C ASP A 447 -10.93 -7.91 -18.80
N LEU A 448 -11.37 -8.14 -17.55
CA LEU A 448 -11.10 -7.27 -16.40
C LEU A 448 -9.62 -6.97 -16.17
N PRO A 449 -8.69 -7.94 -16.17
CA PRO A 449 -7.28 -7.67 -15.88
C PRO A 449 -6.68 -6.61 -16.82
N ASP A 450 -6.95 -6.72 -18.13
CA ASP A 450 -6.46 -5.77 -19.12
C ASP A 450 -7.09 -4.38 -18.96
N MET A 451 -8.38 -4.33 -18.59
CA MET A 451 -9.07 -3.07 -18.28
C MET A 451 -8.50 -2.40 -17.03
N ILE A 452 -8.22 -3.16 -15.98
CA ILE A 452 -7.62 -2.68 -14.73
C ILE A 452 -6.21 -2.15 -15.01
N ASP A 453 -5.38 -2.91 -15.71
CA ASP A 453 -4.02 -2.50 -16.09
C ASP A 453 -4.02 -1.20 -16.91
N THR A 454 -4.98 -1.06 -17.82
CA THR A 454 -5.09 0.11 -18.68
C THR A 454 -5.56 1.34 -17.91
N VAL A 455 -6.54 1.20 -17.00
CA VAL A 455 -7.03 2.35 -16.22
C VAL A 455 -5.95 2.88 -15.27
N ARG A 456 -5.11 1.99 -14.72
CA ARG A 456 -3.95 2.35 -13.91
C ARG A 456 -2.95 3.22 -14.67
N ARG A 457 -2.71 2.89 -15.94
CA ARG A 457 -1.77 3.63 -16.81
C ARG A 457 -2.35 4.96 -17.27
N CYS A 458 -3.65 5.04 -17.52
CA CYS A 458 -4.28 6.25 -18.05
C CYS A 458 -4.80 7.21 -16.98
N ASN A 459 -4.91 6.75 -15.73
CA ASN A 459 -5.50 7.45 -14.59
C ASN A 459 -6.85 8.11 -14.95
N GLY A 460 -7.76 7.33 -15.54
CA GLY A 460 -9.00 7.85 -16.11
C GLY A 460 -10.12 6.82 -16.13
N LEU A 461 -10.70 6.60 -17.32
CA LEU A 461 -11.77 5.64 -17.54
C LEU A 461 -11.44 4.77 -18.76
N VAL A 462 -11.71 3.47 -18.65
CA VAL A 462 -11.58 2.48 -19.70
C VAL A 462 -12.94 1.88 -19.99
N ILE A 463 -13.27 1.73 -21.27
CA ILE A 463 -14.53 1.16 -21.76
C ILE A 463 -14.23 -0.11 -22.56
N ALA A 464 -15.01 -1.15 -22.35
CA ALA A 464 -15.03 -2.31 -23.24
C ALA A 464 -15.70 -1.93 -24.57
N SER A 465 -15.10 -2.29 -25.69
CA SER A 465 -15.66 -2.01 -27.02
C SER A 465 -15.96 -3.27 -27.79
N ARG A 466 -17.24 -3.43 -28.12
CA ARG A 466 -17.78 -4.52 -28.96
C ARG A 466 -17.55 -4.30 -30.43
N VAL A 467 -17.36 -3.03 -30.82
CA VAL A 467 -17.14 -2.63 -32.21
C VAL A 467 -15.73 -3.01 -32.64
N THR A 468 -14.77 -2.96 -31.72
CA THR A 468 -13.38 -3.35 -31.97
C THR A 468 -13.06 -4.78 -31.55
N GLY A 469 -14.01 -5.50 -30.92
CA GLY A 469 -13.91 -6.90 -30.52
C GLY A 469 -14.89 -7.82 -31.27
N ASP A 470 -15.01 -9.07 -30.83
CA ASP A 470 -15.93 -10.07 -31.41
C ASP A 470 -17.28 -10.08 -30.67
N SER A 471 -18.38 -9.70 -31.33
CA SER A 471 -19.73 -9.73 -30.74
C SER A 471 -20.65 -10.68 -31.50
N GLU A 472 -21.29 -11.59 -30.77
CA GLU A 472 -22.25 -12.55 -31.34
C GLU A 472 -23.64 -11.92 -31.55
N GLU A 473 -23.98 -10.83 -30.84
CA GLU A 473 -25.32 -10.22 -30.84
C GLU A 473 -25.35 -8.75 -31.33
N TYR A 474 -24.78 -8.46 -32.51
CA TYR A 474 -24.81 -7.11 -33.10
C TYR A 474 -25.87 -6.94 -34.20
N ASN A 475 -27.14 -6.77 -33.82
CA ASN A 475 -28.21 -6.47 -34.79
C ASN A 475 -28.01 -5.08 -35.44
N LYS A 476 -28.21 -4.97 -36.76
CA LYS A 476 -27.97 -3.75 -37.58
C LYS A 476 -28.63 -2.48 -37.04
N LEU A 477 -29.81 -2.60 -36.41
CA LEU A 477 -30.51 -1.45 -35.82
C LEU A 477 -29.80 -0.92 -34.57
N ARG A 478 -29.28 -1.80 -33.71
CA ARG A 478 -28.50 -1.43 -32.52
C ARG A 478 -27.15 -0.86 -32.91
N ALA A 479 -26.51 -1.45 -33.92
CA ALA A 479 -25.28 -0.95 -34.52
C ALA A 479 -25.40 0.51 -34.94
N PHE A 480 -26.46 0.80 -35.70
CA PHE A 480 -26.74 2.15 -36.17
C PHE A 480 -27.05 3.12 -35.02
N GLY A 481 -27.87 2.70 -34.05
CA GLY A 481 -28.19 3.50 -32.87
C GLY A 481 -26.95 3.83 -32.04
N ASN A 482 -26.09 2.84 -31.79
CA ASN A 482 -24.83 3.02 -31.05
C ASN A 482 -23.88 3.96 -31.77
N TYR A 483 -23.71 3.78 -33.09
CA TYR A 483 -22.90 4.67 -33.92
C TYR A 483 -23.40 6.12 -33.85
N PHE A 484 -24.70 6.34 -34.05
CA PHE A 484 -25.30 7.67 -34.03
C PHE A 484 -25.12 8.35 -32.66
N LEU A 485 -25.42 7.63 -31.57
CA LEU A 485 -25.34 8.19 -30.22
C LEU A 485 -23.89 8.47 -29.79
N THR A 486 -22.97 7.58 -30.16
CA THR A 486 -21.54 7.80 -29.88
C THR A 486 -20.96 8.95 -30.71
N TRP A 487 -21.43 9.13 -31.95
CA TRP A 487 -21.09 10.30 -32.76
C TRP A 487 -21.61 11.60 -32.13
N VAL A 488 -22.85 11.63 -31.65
CA VAL A 488 -23.42 12.79 -30.92
C VAL A 488 -22.58 13.12 -29.68
N PHE A 489 -22.20 12.11 -28.89
CA PHE A 489 -21.31 12.30 -27.75
C PHE A 489 -19.97 12.93 -28.17
N GLY A 490 -19.33 12.39 -29.21
CA GLY A 490 -18.05 12.90 -29.70
C GLY A 490 -18.13 14.33 -30.25
N PHE A 491 -19.22 14.67 -30.94
CA PHE A 491 -19.47 16.02 -31.42
C PHE A 491 -19.63 17.04 -30.27
N LEU A 492 -20.36 16.67 -29.21
CA LEU A 492 -20.60 17.57 -28.07
C LEU A 492 -19.38 17.69 -27.15
N HIS A 493 -18.70 16.57 -26.86
CA HIS A 493 -17.69 16.52 -25.79
C HIS A 493 -16.25 16.42 -26.30
N GLY A 494 -16.04 16.46 -27.62
CA GLY A 494 -14.71 16.47 -28.24
C GLY A 494 -13.95 15.15 -28.15
N ARG A 495 -14.63 14.05 -27.80
CA ARG A 495 -14.03 12.70 -27.70
C ARG A 495 -14.88 11.68 -28.45
N TYR A 496 -14.39 11.26 -29.63
CA TYR A 496 -14.98 10.16 -30.36
C TYR A 496 -14.61 8.82 -29.73
N LEU A 497 -15.63 7.99 -29.51
CA LEU A 497 -15.52 6.63 -28.99
C LEU A 497 -16.10 5.67 -30.03
N SER A 498 -15.81 4.39 -29.91
CA SER A 498 -16.45 3.33 -30.72
C SER A 498 -17.69 2.75 -30.03
N ASP A 499 -17.74 2.75 -28.69
CA ASP A 499 -18.84 2.12 -27.93
C ASP A 499 -19.16 2.84 -26.61
N ALA A 500 -19.65 4.09 -26.68
CA ALA A 500 -19.92 4.90 -25.48
C ALA A 500 -21.01 4.32 -24.56
N LEU A 501 -21.90 3.49 -25.13
CA LEU A 501 -23.04 2.85 -24.47
C LEU A 501 -22.71 1.50 -23.82
N ASN A 502 -21.43 1.10 -23.80
CA ASN A 502 -21.07 -0.15 -23.16
C ASN A 502 -21.17 -0.03 -21.63
N GLY A 503 -21.84 -1.02 -21.03
CA GLY A 503 -22.06 -1.11 -19.59
C GLY A 503 -20.82 -1.59 -18.81
N PHE A 504 -19.79 -2.06 -19.51
CA PHE A 504 -18.56 -2.57 -18.93
C PHE A 504 -17.45 -1.51 -18.95
N LYS A 505 -17.23 -0.90 -17.80
CA LYS A 505 -16.33 0.25 -17.62
C LYS A 505 -15.51 0.11 -16.37
N VAL A 506 -14.25 0.55 -16.42
CA VAL A 506 -13.38 0.65 -15.25
C VAL A 506 -12.89 2.09 -15.13
N PHE A 507 -13.02 2.70 -13.96
CA PHE A 507 -12.63 4.10 -13.76
C PHE A 507 -12.01 4.34 -12.39
N HIS A 508 -11.15 5.34 -12.29
CA HIS A 508 -10.64 5.79 -11.00
C HIS A 508 -11.78 6.38 -10.15
N ARG A 509 -11.82 6.06 -8.85
CA ARG A 509 -12.92 6.42 -7.94
C ARG A 509 -13.32 7.90 -7.97
N ASP A 510 -12.37 8.82 -8.11
CA ASP A 510 -12.61 10.26 -8.19
C ASP A 510 -13.60 10.65 -9.29
N VAL A 511 -13.68 9.88 -10.38
CA VAL A 511 -14.70 10.11 -11.43
C VAL A 511 -16.11 10.11 -10.84
N TYR A 512 -16.38 9.28 -9.83
CA TYR A 512 -17.65 9.24 -9.13
C TYR A 512 -17.74 10.17 -7.91
N PHE A 513 -16.68 10.22 -7.09
CA PHE A 513 -16.75 10.93 -5.81
C PHE A 513 -16.63 12.45 -5.92
N GLU A 514 -16.09 12.99 -7.02
CA GLU A 514 -15.97 14.45 -7.22
C GLU A 514 -17.27 15.14 -7.63
N PHE A 515 -18.28 14.39 -8.10
CA PHE A 515 -19.49 14.96 -8.70
C PHE A 515 -20.78 14.36 -8.14
N GLU A 516 -21.86 15.16 -8.18
CA GLU A 516 -23.20 14.65 -7.94
C GLU A 516 -23.79 13.98 -9.20
N TYR A 517 -24.19 12.71 -9.08
CA TYR A 517 -24.84 11.92 -10.13
C TYR A 517 -26.36 11.91 -9.94
N THR A 518 -27.12 12.21 -10.99
CA THR A 518 -28.59 12.36 -10.88
C THR A 518 -29.40 11.33 -11.67
N SER A 519 -28.78 10.56 -12.57
CA SER A 519 -29.52 9.66 -13.48
C SER A 519 -29.91 8.35 -12.82
N ASN A 520 -31.18 7.98 -12.93
CA ASN A 520 -31.76 6.77 -12.34
C ASN A 520 -31.75 5.56 -13.29
N ALA A 521 -31.45 5.73 -14.57
CA ALA A 521 -31.35 4.63 -15.53
C ALA A 521 -29.97 4.65 -16.24
N TYR A 522 -29.92 4.28 -17.52
CA TYR A 522 -28.69 4.09 -18.29
C TYR A 522 -27.91 5.38 -18.56
N GLU A 523 -28.52 6.54 -18.29
CA GLU A 523 -27.90 7.84 -18.53
C GLU A 523 -26.73 8.13 -17.56
N ILE A 524 -26.62 7.37 -16.45
CA ILE A 524 -25.46 7.43 -15.56
C ILE A 524 -24.16 7.12 -16.29
N GLU A 525 -24.24 6.25 -17.30
CA GLU A 525 -23.11 5.83 -18.11
C GLU A 525 -22.52 7.01 -18.91
N ILE A 526 -23.35 8.02 -19.24
CA ILE A 526 -22.94 9.27 -19.87
C ILE A 526 -22.34 10.24 -18.86
N GLU A 527 -22.95 10.36 -17.68
CA GLU A 527 -22.40 11.22 -16.62
C GLU A 527 -20.96 10.82 -16.29
N LEU A 528 -20.66 9.51 -16.20
CA LEU A 528 -19.31 9.00 -15.96
C LEU A 528 -18.32 9.47 -17.03
N LEU A 529 -18.69 9.38 -18.32
CA LEU A 529 -17.83 9.80 -19.42
C LEU A 529 -17.59 11.31 -19.41
N VAL A 530 -18.65 12.11 -19.27
CA VAL A 530 -18.52 13.57 -19.25
C VAL A 530 -17.71 14.04 -18.03
N ASN A 531 -17.97 13.46 -16.86
CA ASN A 531 -17.23 13.79 -15.63
C ASN A 531 -15.75 13.39 -15.72
N THR A 532 -15.43 12.29 -16.39
CA THR A 532 -14.03 11.92 -16.68
C THR A 532 -13.33 13.02 -17.50
N LEU A 533 -13.99 13.52 -18.55
CA LEU A 533 -13.44 14.61 -19.38
C LEU A 533 -13.32 15.93 -18.60
N ARG A 534 -14.27 16.22 -17.70
CA ARG A 534 -14.22 17.40 -16.82
C ARG A 534 -13.05 17.36 -15.84
N LEU A 535 -12.64 16.17 -15.39
CA LEU A 535 -11.42 15.97 -14.61
C LEU A 535 -10.14 16.04 -15.45
N LYS A 536 -10.25 16.30 -16.76
CA LYS A 536 -9.14 16.28 -17.73
C LYS A 536 -8.42 14.93 -17.78
N ARG A 537 -9.15 13.84 -17.51
CA ARG A 537 -8.63 12.46 -17.54
C ARG A 537 -8.89 11.81 -18.88
N LYS A 538 -8.10 10.78 -19.21
CA LYS A 538 -8.20 10.06 -20.48
C LYS A 538 -9.35 9.06 -20.45
N ILE A 539 -10.02 8.90 -21.59
CA ILE A 539 -10.96 7.80 -21.84
C ILE A 539 -10.35 6.90 -22.90
N LEU A 540 -10.08 5.64 -22.55
CA LEU A 540 -9.53 4.63 -23.46
C LEU A 540 -10.55 3.51 -23.71
N GLU A 541 -10.38 2.79 -24.81
CA GLU A 541 -11.22 1.65 -25.18
C GLU A 541 -10.35 0.40 -25.31
N ILE A 542 -10.87 -0.74 -24.86
CA ILE A 542 -10.24 -2.06 -25.04
C ILE A 542 -11.20 -2.94 -25.82
N PRO A 543 -10.73 -3.68 -26.85
CA PRO A 543 -11.52 -4.71 -27.52
C PRO A 543 -12.05 -5.74 -26.51
N SER A 544 -13.35 -5.99 -26.52
CA SER A 544 -13.99 -6.97 -25.63
C SER A 544 -15.11 -7.67 -26.38
N GLY A 545 -15.30 -8.96 -26.09
CA GLY A 545 -16.34 -9.76 -26.72
C GLY A 545 -17.62 -9.82 -25.88
N GLU A 546 -18.79 -9.59 -26.50
CA GLU A 546 -20.09 -9.78 -25.85
C GLU A 546 -20.74 -11.09 -26.28
N ARG A 547 -21.27 -11.83 -25.29
CA ARG A 547 -22.05 -13.07 -25.48
C ARG A 547 -23.51 -12.78 -25.77
N GLU A 548 -24.18 -13.70 -26.46
CA GLU A 548 -25.64 -13.75 -26.42
C GLU A 548 -26.14 -14.01 -24.99
N ARG A 549 -27.19 -13.31 -24.57
CA ARG A 549 -27.75 -13.46 -23.23
C ARG A 549 -28.31 -14.86 -23.01
N LEU A 550 -27.88 -15.50 -21.93
CA LEU A 550 -28.27 -16.87 -21.58
C LEU A 550 -29.76 -16.99 -21.23
N ALA A 551 -30.35 -15.95 -20.62
CA ALA A 551 -31.79 -15.89 -20.33
C ALA A 551 -32.28 -14.44 -20.13
N GLY A 552 -33.59 -14.21 -20.34
CA GLY A 552 -34.28 -12.94 -20.05
C GLY A 552 -34.85 -12.22 -21.29
N LYS A 553 -36.04 -11.62 -21.16
CA LYS A 553 -36.57 -10.71 -22.20
C LYS A 553 -35.82 -9.39 -22.17
N MET A 554 -35.60 -8.79 -23.34
CA MET A 554 -35.01 -7.46 -23.49
C MET A 554 -35.77 -6.44 -22.61
N LYS A 555 -35.17 -6.06 -21.46
CA LYS A 555 -35.80 -5.15 -20.48
C LYS A 555 -35.82 -3.68 -20.96
N SER A 556 -35.23 -3.41 -22.13
CA SER A 556 -35.01 -2.08 -22.70
C SER A 556 -35.64 -1.90 -24.08
N SER A 557 -36.37 -0.80 -24.26
CA SER A 557 -36.73 -0.33 -25.60
C SER A 557 -35.55 0.45 -26.17
N VAL A 558 -34.99 0.00 -27.30
CA VAL A 558 -33.88 0.66 -28.02
C VAL A 558 -34.17 2.16 -28.24
N ILE A 559 -35.43 2.48 -28.57
CA ILE A 559 -35.88 3.86 -28.81
C ILE A 559 -35.89 4.67 -27.52
N LYS A 560 -36.39 4.10 -26.41
CA LYS A 560 -36.45 4.79 -25.11
C LYS A 560 -35.06 5.05 -24.53
N HIS A 561 -34.14 4.09 -24.67
CA HIS A 561 -32.80 4.24 -24.10
C HIS A 561 -31.94 5.18 -24.95
N GLY A 562 -32.06 5.06 -26.28
CA GLY A 562 -31.38 5.98 -27.19
C GLY A 562 -31.82 7.42 -27.00
N SER A 563 -33.12 7.67 -26.76
CA SER A 563 -33.61 9.02 -26.50
C SER A 563 -33.11 9.60 -25.17
N LEU A 564 -33.09 8.79 -24.11
CA LEU A 564 -32.55 9.21 -22.81
C LEU A 564 -31.05 9.54 -22.89
N PHE A 565 -30.26 8.71 -23.59
CA PHE A 565 -28.85 8.97 -23.84
C PHE A 565 -28.61 10.27 -24.61
N PHE A 566 -29.37 10.48 -25.69
CA PHE A 566 -29.27 11.68 -26.52
C PHE A 566 -29.54 12.94 -25.71
N TRP A 567 -30.67 12.98 -25.00
CA TRP A 567 -31.04 14.14 -24.18
C TRP A 567 -30.09 14.34 -23.00
N ARG A 568 -29.58 13.26 -22.38
CA ARG A 568 -28.57 13.39 -21.32
C ARG A 568 -27.27 13.97 -21.83
N SER A 569 -26.80 13.54 -23.00
CA SER A 569 -25.56 14.04 -23.60
C SER A 569 -25.63 15.54 -23.87
N ILE A 570 -26.79 16.02 -24.35
CA ILE A 570 -27.07 17.45 -24.54
C ILE A 570 -27.15 18.18 -23.19
N PHE A 571 -27.89 17.63 -22.23
CA PHE A 571 -28.04 18.23 -20.91
C PHE A 571 -26.68 18.42 -20.21
N GLU A 572 -25.82 17.40 -20.25
CA GLU A 572 -24.48 17.46 -19.65
C GLU A 572 -23.55 18.44 -20.36
N TYR A 573 -23.74 18.68 -21.66
CA TYR A 573 -22.98 19.69 -22.39
C TYR A 573 -23.24 21.11 -21.85
N PHE A 574 -24.49 21.41 -21.46
CA PHE A 574 -24.88 22.72 -20.93
C PHE A 574 -24.82 22.82 -19.40
N ARG A 575 -24.72 21.70 -18.69
CA ARG A 575 -24.74 21.66 -17.23
C ARG A 575 -23.38 22.07 -16.63
N ASN A 576 -23.42 23.01 -15.67
CA ASN A 576 -22.36 23.19 -14.68
C ASN A 576 -22.58 22.19 -13.53
N PRO A 577 -21.68 21.23 -13.29
CA PRO A 577 -21.89 20.23 -12.25
C PRO A 577 -21.64 20.83 -10.86
N LYS A 578 -22.49 20.45 -9.89
CA LYS A 578 -22.16 20.58 -8.49
C LYS A 578 -21.06 19.58 -8.15
N ARG A 579 -19.93 20.09 -7.63
CA ARG A 579 -18.93 19.25 -6.96
C ARG A 579 -19.47 18.87 -5.59
N LYS A 580 -19.17 17.65 -5.13
CA LYS A 580 -19.46 17.30 -3.73
C LYS A 580 -18.51 18.12 -2.85
N ASP A 581 -19.04 18.75 -1.80
CA ASP A 581 -18.21 19.44 -0.82
C ASP A 581 -17.30 18.40 -0.15
N VAL A 582 -15.99 18.63 -0.23
CA VAL A 582 -14.99 17.82 0.46
C VAL A 582 -15.01 18.27 1.92
N ASN A 583 -15.77 17.57 2.76
CA ASN A 583 -15.65 17.62 4.21
C ASN A 583 -14.79 16.44 4.68
#